data_AF-S3BAH7-F1
#
_entry.id   AF-S3BAH7-F1
#
_cell.length_a   1.000
_cell.length_b   1.000
_cell.length_c   1.000
_cell.angle_alpha   90.00
_cell.angle_beta   90.00
_cell.angle_gamma   90.00
#
_symmetry.space_group_name_H-M   'P 1'
#
loop_
_entity.id
_entity.type
_entity.pdbx_description
1 polymer ?
#
loop_
_entity_poly.entity_id
_entity_poly.type
_entity_poly.pdbx_seq_one_letter_code
_entity_poly.pdbx_strand_id
1 'polypeptide(L)'
;MKVKWTQEAERNYNDTLDYWDERNGSFSYSDKITKALIDLEKEISIDPYALSYYNKDLNIYRRTILKGKFLVYYKVDKEKNIIEIRHFRSSKQKPLF
;
A
#
# COMPACT_ATOMS: atom_id res chain seq x y z
N MET A 1 10.74 7.73 -9.02
CA MET A 1 11.09 7.90 -7.59
C MET A 1 11.39 6.53 -6.97
N LYS A 2 12.29 6.45 -5.99
CA LYS A 2 12.59 5.19 -5.30
C LYS A 2 11.52 4.89 -4.25
N VAL A 3 10.86 3.73 -4.33
CA VAL A 3 9.91 3.28 -3.31
C VAL A 3 10.65 2.60 -2.16
N LYS A 4 10.29 2.94 -0.92
CA LYS A 4 10.78 2.33 0.31
C LYS A 4 9.62 2.05 1.25
N TRP A 5 9.81 1.09 2.14
CA TRP A 5 8.82 0.70 3.13
C TRP A 5 9.32 1.01 4.53
N THR A 6 8.40 1.40 5.41
CA THR A 6 8.64 1.34 6.84
C THR A 6 8.49 -0.10 7.33
N GLN A 7 9.14 -0.44 8.44
CA GLN A 7 8.95 -1.73 9.09
C GLN A 7 7.49 -2.00 9.47
N GLU A 8 6.73 -0.94 9.79
CA GLU A 8 5.30 -1.07 10.08
C GLU A 8 4.49 -1.46 8.83
N ALA A 9 4.78 -0.85 7.68
CA ALA A 9 4.14 -1.20 6.43
C ALA A 9 4.44 -2.66 6.03
N GLU A 10 5.70 -3.09 6.17
CA GLU A 10 6.13 -4.46 5.89
C GLU A 10 5.37 -5.46 6.77
N ARG A 11 5.29 -5.20 8.08
CA ARG A 11 4.51 -6.03 9.00
C ARG A 11 3.03 -6.07 8.61
N ASN A 12 2.40 -4.91 8.36
CA ASN A 12 0.99 -4.87 7.98
C ASN A 12 0.69 -5.68 6.71
N TYR A 13 1.62 -5.63 5.75
CA TYR A 13 1.51 -6.37 4.50
C TYR A 13 1.63 -7.88 4.75
N ASN A 14 2.68 -8.32 5.44
CA ASN A 14 2.90 -9.74 5.75
C ASN A 14 1.74 -10.32 6.58
N ASP A 15 1.31 -9.64 7.64
CA ASP A 15 0.16 -10.06 8.45
C ASP A 15 -1.11 -10.22 7.60
N THR A 16 -1.26 -9.38 6.56
CA THR A 16 -2.39 -9.48 5.64
C THR A 16 -2.27 -10.70 4.74
N LEU A 17 -1.08 -11.01 4.21
CA LEU A 17 -0.87 -12.19 3.38
C LEU A 17 -1.12 -13.47 4.19
N ASP A 18 -0.50 -13.57 5.36
CA ASP A 18 -0.63 -14.72 6.26
C ASP A 18 -2.10 -15.01 6.60
N TYR A 19 -2.86 -13.96 6.95
CA TYR A 19 -4.30 -14.09 7.19
C TYR A 19 -5.06 -14.71 6.00
N TRP A 20 -4.76 -14.29 4.77
CA TRP A 20 -5.46 -14.77 3.59
C TRP A 20 -5.04 -16.19 3.19
N ASP A 21 -3.79 -16.54 3.44
CA ASP A 21 -3.26 -17.88 3.20
C ASP A 21 -3.88 -18.88 4.16
N GLU A 22 -3.91 -18.57 5.45
CA GLU A 22 -4.57 -19.38 6.47
C GLU A 22 -6.07 -19.51 6.19
N ARG A 23 -6.74 -18.38 5.90
CA ARG A 23 -8.20 -18.38 5.69
C ARG A 23 -8.64 -19.17 4.47
N ASN A 24 -7.87 -19.11 3.38
CA ASN A 24 -8.24 -19.76 2.12
C ASN A 24 -7.60 -21.16 1.98
N GLY A 25 -6.64 -21.51 2.85
CA GLY A 25 -5.82 -22.72 2.70
C GLY A 25 -4.97 -22.72 1.43
N SER A 26 -4.66 -21.54 0.86
CA SER A 26 -3.88 -21.41 -0.38
C SER A 26 -3.32 -20.00 -0.59
N PHE A 27 -2.19 -19.92 -1.28
CA PHE A 27 -1.48 -18.67 -1.62
C PHE A 27 -2.10 -17.87 -2.78
N SER A 28 -3.11 -18.41 -3.46
CA SER A 28 -3.64 -17.81 -4.69
C SER A 28 -4.23 -16.41 -4.50
N TYR A 29 -4.64 -16.05 -3.29
CA TYR A 29 -5.16 -14.70 -3.01
C TYR A 29 -4.06 -13.74 -2.57
N SER A 30 -3.12 -14.18 -1.71
CA SER A 30 -1.94 -13.38 -1.36
C SER A 30 -1.10 -13.05 -2.59
N ASP A 31 -0.91 -13.99 -3.53
CA ASP A 31 -0.26 -13.74 -4.82
C ASP A 31 -0.92 -12.62 -5.63
N LYS A 32 -2.26 -12.54 -5.61
CA LYS A 32 -3.01 -11.47 -6.27
C LYS A 32 -2.79 -10.12 -5.58
N ILE A 33 -2.68 -10.11 -4.25
CA ILE A 33 -2.35 -8.91 -3.48
C ILE A 33 -0.93 -8.45 -3.85
N THR A 34 0.04 -9.35 -3.82
CA THR A 34 1.44 -9.08 -4.18
C THR A 34 1.57 -8.49 -5.57
N LYS A 35 0.93 -9.12 -6.57
CA LYS A 35 0.97 -8.63 -7.95
C LYS A 35 0.38 -7.22 -8.07
N ALA A 36 -0.79 -6.99 -7.48
CA ALA A 36 -1.43 -5.68 -7.53
C ALA A 36 -0.63 -4.59 -6.79
N LEU A 37 0.08 -4.94 -5.72
CA LEU A 37 0.98 -4.05 -5.01
C LEU A 37 2.21 -3.67 -5.85
N ILE A 38 2.85 -4.65 -6.50
CA ILE A 38 4.00 -4.40 -7.40
C ILE A 38 3.60 -3.46 -8.54
N ASP A 39 2.43 -3.68 -9.13
CA ASP A 39 1.93 -2.81 -10.20
C ASP A 39 1.66 -1.39 -9.68
N LEU A 40 1.08 -1.25 -8.49
CA LEU A 40 0.91 0.05 -7.84
C LEU A 40 2.25 0.74 -7.57
N GLU A 41 3.27 0.03 -7.06
CA GLU A 41 4.58 0.60 -6.78
C GLU A 41 5.23 1.18 -8.04
N LYS A 42 5.12 0.49 -9.18
CA LYS A 42 5.57 0.99 -10.47
C LYS A 42 4.84 2.27 -10.85
N GLU A 43 3.50 2.28 -10.75
CA GLU A 43 2.69 3.46 -11.06
C GLU A 43 3.10 4.67 -10.22
N ILE A 44 3.13 4.52 -8.88
CA ILE A 44 3.46 5.65 -8.00
C ILE A 44 4.93 6.07 -8.15
N SER A 45 5.82 5.15 -8.54
CA SER A 45 7.21 5.51 -8.82
C SER A 45 7.36 6.46 -10.02
N ILE A 46 6.42 6.41 -10.97
CA ILE A 46 6.38 7.28 -12.15
C ILE A 46 5.65 8.58 -11.83
N ASP A 47 4.43 8.48 -11.32
CA ASP A 47 3.62 9.61 -10.88
C ASP A 47 2.92 9.29 -9.55
N PRO A 48 3.47 9.74 -8.41
CA PRO A 48 2.91 9.44 -7.10
C PRO A 48 1.64 10.23 -6.79
N TYR A 49 1.21 11.17 -7.62
CA TYR A 49 0.04 12.00 -7.36
C TYR A 49 -1.21 11.51 -8.13
N ALA A 50 -1.00 10.78 -9.23
CA ALA A 50 -2.08 10.27 -10.07
C ALA A 50 -3.03 9.33 -9.30
N LEU A 51 -4.32 9.62 -9.37
CA LEU A 51 -5.43 8.87 -8.74
C LEU A 51 -5.26 8.65 -7.22
N SER A 52 -4.41 9.45 -6.59
CA SER A 52 -4.13 9.38 -5.17
C SER A 52 -5.02 10.34 -4.42
N TYR A 53 -5.58 9.88 -3.30
CA TYR A 53 -6.24 10.76 -2.36
C TYR A 53 -5.22 11.33 -1.39
N TYR A 54 -5.21 12.65 -1.21
CA TYR A 54 -4.31 13.31 -0.27
C TYR A 54 -5.06 13.77 0.98
N ASN A 55 -4.58 13.36 2.16
CA ASN A 55 -5.05 13.90 3.43
C ASN A 55 -4.06 14.99 3.90
N LYS A 56 -4.56 16.22 4.02
CA LYS A 56 -3.75 17.39 4.36
C LYS A 56 -3.28 17.37 5.82
N ASP A 57 -4.14 16.95 6.75
CA ASP A 57 -3.85 16.98 8.19
C ASP A 57 -2.75 16.01 8.58
N LEU A 58 -2.72 14.84 7.93
CA LEU A 58 -1.71 13.81 8.15
C LEU A 58 -0.51 13.95 7.20
N ASN A 59 -0.62 14.82 6.19
CA ASN A 59 0.33 14.99 5.09
C ASN A 59 0.72 13.62 4.51
N ILE A 60 -0.27 12.88 4.01
CA ILE A 60 -0.10 11.52 3.49
C ILE A 60 -1.02 11.27 2.30
N TYR A 61 -0.52 10.50 1.33
CA TYR A 61 -1.28 10.03 0.18
C TYR A 61 -1.84 8.64 0.43
N ARG A 62 -2.93 8.32 -0.25
CA ARG A 62 -3.57 7.01 -0.23
C ARG A 62 -3.94 6.57 -1.64
N ARG A 63 -3.55 5.35 -1.98
CA ARG A 63 -3.99 4.61 -3.17
C ARG A 63 -4.72 3.35 -2.74
N THR A 64 -5.48 2.77 -3.66
CA THR A 64 -6.16 1.49 -3.41
C THR A 64 -5.83 0.47 -4.48
N ILE A 65 -5.79 -0.80 -4.09
CA ILE A 65 -5.64 -1.94 -5.00
C ILE A 65 -6.83 -2.90 -4.86
N LEU A 66 -6.96 -3.81 -5.83
CA LEU A 66 -8.00 -4.84 -5.85
C LEU A 66 -9.42 -4.29 -5.61
N LYS A 67 -9.78 -3.24 -6.37
CA LYS A 67 -11.08 -2.56 -6.31
C LYS A 67 -11.41 -2.01 -4.90
N GLY A 68 -10.45 -1.34 -4.28
CA GLY A 68 -10.67 -0.71 -2.96
C GLY A 68 -10.50 -1.66 -1.78
N LYS A 69 -10.23 -2.95 -2.00
CA LYS A 69 -10.11 -3.93 -0.91
C LYS A 69 -8.93 -3.66 0.01
N PHE A 70 -7.85 -3.10 -0.52
CA PHE A 70 -6.67 -2.72 0.26
C PHE A 70 -6.26 -1.29 -0.04
N LEU A 71 -5.76 -0.61 0.99
CA LEU A 71 -5.36 0.78 1.00
C LEU A 71 -3.86 0.87 1.31
N VAL A 72 -3.13 1.59 0.48
CA VAL A 72 -1.69 1.81 0.62
C VAL A 72 -1.47 3.29 0.91
N TYR A 73 -0.83 3.58 2.03
CA TYR A 73 -0.57 4.94 2.49
C TYR A 73 0.91 5.27 2.38
N TYR A 74 1.24 6.40 1.78
CA TYR A 74 2.64 6.78 1.54
C TYR A 74 2.87 8.28 1.59
N LYS A 75 4.12 8.67 1.84
CA LYS A 75 4.60 10.05 1.74
C LYS A 75 5.53 10.19 0.54
N VAL A 76 5.55 11.39 -0.02
CA VAL A 76 6.44 11.73 -1.15
C VAL A 76 7.45 12.77 -0.68
N ASP A 77 8.72 12.39 -0.69
CA ASP A 77 9.85 13.28 -0.44
C ASP A 77 10.46 13.63 -1.81
N LYS A 78 10.09 14.80 -2.34
CA LYS A 78 10.55 15.27 -3.65
C LYS A 78 12.06 15.54 -3.67
N GLU A 79 12.61 16.08 -2.58
CA GLU A 79 14.02 16.44 -2.49
C GLU A 79 14.92 15.20 -2.53
N LYS A 80 14.51 14.14 -1.82
CA LYS A 80 15.25 12.87 -1.82
C LYS A 80 14.85 11.94 -2.96
N ASN A 81 13.88 12.32 -3.78
CA ASN A 81 13.30 11.48 -4.84
C ASN A 81 12.80 10.12 -4.32
N ILE A 82 12.20 10.11 -3.12
CA ILE A 82 11.74 8.91 -2.40
C ILE A 82 10.22 8.93 -2.21
N ILE A 83 9.61 7.76 -2.34
CA ILE A 83 8.26 7.47 -1.86
C ILE A 83 8.40 6.50 -0.70
N GLU A 84 7.85 6.86 0.46
CA GLU A 84 7.88 6.02 1.66
C GLU A 84 6.48 5.48 1.93
N ILE A 85 6.27 4.18 1.70
CA ILE A 85 5.05 3.48 2.10
C ILE A 85 5.10 3.27 3.62
N ARG A 86 4.09 3.79 4.30
CA ARG A 86 4.02 3.83 5.76
C ARG A 86 3.02 2.85 6.35
N HIS A 87 1.93 2.56 5.64
CA HIS A 87 0.93 1.59 6.07
C HIS A 87 0.32 0.86 4.88
N PHE A 88 0.02 -0.41 5.09
CA PHE A 88 -0.82 -1.23 4.22
C PHE A 88 -2.04 -1.68 5.03
N ARG A 89 -3.27 -1.50 4.54
CA ARG A 89 -4.47 -1.88 5.29
C ARG A 89 -5.50 -2.57 4.43
N SER A 90 -6.18 -3.55 5.00
CA SER A 90 -7.46 -4.02 4.47
C SER A 90 -8.53 -2.96 4.68
N SER A 91 -9.44 -2.81 3.73
CA SER A 91 -10.63 -1.95 3.83
C SER A 91 -11.60 -2.36 4.94
N LYS A 92 -11.47 -3.59 5.46
CA LYS A 92 -12.21 -4.05 6.63
C LYS A 92 -11.61 -3.55 7.95
N GLN A 93 -10.36 -3.09 7.95
CA GLN A 93 -9.74 -2.43 9.08
C GLN A 93 -10.12 -0.95 9.08
N LYS A 94 -10.07 -0.31 10.25
CA LYS A 94 -10.30 1.14 10.35
C LYS A 94 -9.26 1.87 9.47
N PRO A 95 -9.68 2.68 8.47
CA PRO A 95 -8.74 3.46 7.68
C PRO A 95 -8.09 4.54 8.57
N LEU A 96 -6.97 5.11 8.10
CA LEU A 96 -6.33 6.22 8.82
C LEU A 96 -7.18 7.49 8.75
N PHE A 97 -7.98 7.62 7.69
CA PHE A 97 -8.93 8.70 7.43
C PHE A 97 -9.90 8.26 6.34
#